data_AF-A0A832D470-F1
#
_entry.id   AF-A0A832D470-F1
#
_cell.length_a   1.000
_cell.length_b   1.000
_cell.length_c   1.000
_cell.angle_alpha   90.00
_cell.angle_beta   90.00
_cell.angle_gamma   90.00
#
_symmetry.space_group_name_H-M   'P 1'
#
loop_
_entity.id
_entity.type
_entity.pdbx_description
1 polymer ?
#
loop_
_entity_poly.entity_id
_entity_poly.type
_entity_poly.pdbx_seq_one_letter_code
_entity_poly.pdbx_strand_id
1 'polypeptide(L)'
;MLRKVQPLCPTLSSIWKSLGQTTKSFQHLKRILDKASPAEHPLLLALALEQLTGLESRVTILGYVQRGGAPSAADRLLATTLGTAAIRLVSEGRFGVMVGVSQGEIKPVPLELVANRRKEVPLDHPWIRAARAIGTCLGD
;
A
#
# COMPACT_ATOMS: atom_id res chain seq x y z
N MET A 1 -31.47 13.28 -17.51
CA MET A 1 -31.85 12.38 -16.40
C MET A 1 -30.61 11.60 -15.92
N LEU A 2 -29.58 12.33 -15.48
CA LEU A 2 -28.34 11.73 -14.95
C LEU A 2 -28.40 11.84 -13.42
N ARG A 3 -28.80 10.76 -12.76
CA ARG A 3 -28.73 10.67 -11.31
C ARG A 3 -27.26 10.81 -10.91
N LYS A 4 -26.95 11.84 -10.11
CA LYS A 4 -25.67 11.97 -9.41
C LYS A 4 -25.40 10.65 -8.70
N VAL A 5 -24.38 9.91 -9.14
CA VAL A 5 -23.86 8.76 -8.40
C VAL A 5 -23.22 9.34 -7.14
N GLN A 6 -23.91 9.24 -6.01
CA GLN A 6 -23.34 9.58 -4.71
C GLN A 6 -22.13 8.66 -4.46
N PRO A 7 -21.01 9.18 -3.92
CA PRO A 7 -19.87 8.33 -3.58
C PRO A 7 -20.32 7.32 -2.52
N LEU A 8 -20.26 6.04 -2.88
CA LEU A 8 -20.80 4.93 -2.07
C LEU A 8 -20.00 4.65 -0.79
N CYS A 9 -18.86 5.30 -0.59
CA CYS A 9 -18.08 5.17 0.63
C CYS A 9 -17.90 6.55 1.28
N PRO A 10 -18.37 6.72 2.51
CA PRO A 10 -18.07 7.93 3.24
C PRO A 10 -16.55 7.96 3.50
N THR A 11 -15.91 9.12 3.27
CA THR A 11 -14.59 9.40 3.88
C THR A 11 -14.58 8.98 5.35
N LEU A 12 -13.43 8.63 5.92
CA LEU A 12 -13.34 8.35 7.37
C LEU A 12 -14.03 9.45 8.17
N SER A 13 -13.84 10.72 7.82
CA SER A 13 -14.53 11.84 8.45
C SER A 13 -16.07 11.74 8.47
N SER A 14 -16.68 11.19 7.42
CA SER A 14 -18.13 10.98 7.30
C SER A 14 -18.62 9.69 7.95
N ILE A 15 -17.83 8.62 8.00
CA ILE A 15 -18.12 7.43 8.83
C ILE A 15 -18.13 7.86 10.31
N TRP A 16 -17.13 8.65 10.71
CA TRP A 16 -17.00 9.18 12.07
C TRP A 16 -18.11 10.18 12.42
N LYS A 17 -18.53 11.05 11.47
CA LYS A 17 -19.71 11.93 11.66
C LYS A 17 -21.02 11.14 11.74
N SER A 18 -21.17 10.07 10.97
CA SER A 18 -22.36 9.19 10.97
C SER A 18 -22.49 8.37 12.26
N LEU A 19 -21.37 8.04 12.92
CA LEU A 19 -21.35 7.24 14.15
C LEU A 19 -21.57 8.08 15.42
N GLY A 20 -21.78 9.40 15.32
CA GLY A 20 -22.08 10.26 16.47
C GLY A 20 -20.95 10.40 17.51
N GLN A 21 -19.75 9.89 17.23
CA GLN A 21 -18.64 9.84 18.18
C GLN A 21 -17.86 11.17 18.19
N THR A 22 -17.59 11.69 19.38
CA THR A 22 -16.85 12.95 19.61
C THR A 22 -15.39 12.81 19.21
N THR A 23 -14.83 13.83 18.55
CA THR A 23 -13.42 13.97 18.12
C THR A 23 -12.39 13.68 19.22
N LYS A 24 -12.79 13.73 20.50
CA LYS A 24 -11.96 13.45 21.68
C LYS A 24 -11.56 11.97 21.80
N SER A 25 -12.45 11.02 21.46
CA SER A 25 -12.16 9.58 21.58
C SER A 25 -11.07 9.15 20.57
N PHE A 26 -11.14 9.69 19.35
CA PHE A 26 -10.13 9.48 18.31
C PHE A 26 -8.76 10.04 18.70
N GLN A 27 -8.71 11.26 19.23
CA GLN A 27 -7.45 11.88 19.68
C GLN A 27 -6.81 11.11 20.84
N HIS A 28 -7.62 10.51 21.72
CA HIS A 28 -7.16 9.66 22.80
C HIS A 28 -6.56 8.36 22.28
N LEU A 29 -7.26 7.67 21.37
CA LEU A 29 -6.77 6.45 20.72
C LEU A 29 -5.50 6.68 19.92
N LYS A 30 -5.44 7.78 19.16
CA LYS A 30 -4.24 8.18 18.40
C LYS A 30 -3.03 8.33 19.34
N ARG A 31 -3.20 8.95 20.50
CA ARG A 31 -2.15 9.09 21.51
C ARG A 31 -1.71 7.76 22.14
N ILE A 32 -2.61 6.79 22.24
CA ILE A 32 -2.28 5.44 22.74
C ILE A 32 -1.47 4.70 21.67
N LEU A 33 -1.92 4.75 20.41
CA LEU A 33 -1.21 4.16 19.27
C LEU A 33 0.19 4.76 19.11
N ASP A 34 0.33 6.08 19.17
CA ASP A 34 1.63 6.78 19.07
C ASP A 34 2.64 6.36 20.16
N LYS A 35 2.17 5.82 21.30
CA LYS A 35 3.01 5.33 22.40
C LYS A 35 3.22 3.81 22.40
N ALA A 36 2.43 3.09 21.61
CA ALA A 36 2.46 1.64 21.53
C ALA A 36 3.56 1.18 20.57
N SER A 37 4.03 -0.05 20.75
CA SER A 37 4.93 -0.67 19.78
C SER A 37 4.22 -0.82 18.41
N PRO A 38 4.90 -0.67 17.26
CA PRO A 38 4.32 -0.92 15.94
C PRO A 38 3.60 -2.27 15.82
N ALA A 39 4.05 -3.27 16.58
CA ALA A 39 3.43 -4.60 16.63
C ALA A 39 2.05 -4.63 17.32
N GLU A 40 1.76 -3.69 18.22
CA GLU A 40 0.53 -3.64 19.02
C GLU A 40 -0.59 -2.85 18.33
N HIS A 41 -0.25 -2.02 17.33
CA HIS A 41 -1.17 -1.14 16.62
C HIS A 41 -2.42 -1.86 16.03
N PRO A 42 -2.30 -3.04 15.37
CA PRO A 42 -3.46 -3.69 14.77
C PRO A 42 -4.48 -4.16 15.81
N LEU A 43 -3.99 -4.67 16.95
CA LEU A 43 -4.82 -5.15 18.07
C LEU A 43 -5.54 -3.99 18.75
N LEU A 44 -4.82 -2.91 19.05
CA LEU A 44 -5.40 -1.71 19.65
C LEU A 44 -6.45 -1.07 18.73
N LEU A 45 -6.20 -1.05 17.42
CA LEU A 45 -7.16 -0.54 16.45
C LEU A 45 -8.44 -1.38 16.41
N ALA A 46 -8.32 -2.71 16.38
CA ALA A 46 -9.50 -3.58 16.40
C ALA A 46 -10.33 -3.36 17.66
N LEU A 47 -9.69 -3.36 18.85
CA LEU A 47 -10.39 -3.10 20.11
C LEU A 47 -11.13 -1.74 20.09
N ALA A 48 -10.48 -0.71 19.55
CA ALA A 48 -11.10 0.60 19.38
C ALA A 48 -12.31 0.56 18.44
N LEU A 49 -12.21 -0.16 17.32
CA LEU A 49 -13.32 -0.30 16.37
C LEU A 49 -14.50 -1.05 17.00
N GLU A 50 -14.26 -2.12 17.77
CA GLU A 50 -15.32 -2.84 18.48
C GLU A 50 -16.05 -1.93 19.48
N GLN A 51 -15.29 -1.16 20.27
CA GLN A 51 -15.86 -0.22 21.25
C GLN A 51 -16.69 0.88 20.59
N LEU A 52 -16.25 1.37 19.42
CA LEU A 52 -16.90 2.49 18.73
C LEU A 52 -18.12 2.06 17.92
N THR A 53 -18.12 0.83 17.37
CA THR A 53 -19.13 0.36 16.42
C THR A 53 -20.05 -0.72 16.99
N GLY A 54 -19.65 -1.39 18.07
CA GLY A 54 -20.34 -2.57 18.61
C GLY A 54 -20.22 -3.82 17.73
N LEU A 55 -19.36 -3.81 16.71
CA LEU A 55 -19.15 -4.92 15.78
C LEU A 55 -17.89 -5.71 16.15
N GLU A 56 -17.94 -7.04 16.14
CA GLU A 56 -16.78 -7.91 16.32
C GLU A 56 -15.73 -7.63 15.24
N SER A 57 -14.48 -7.41 15.64
CA SER A 57 -13.35 -7.08 14.77
C SER A 57 -12.24 -8.12 14.92
N ARG A 58 -11.95 -8.84 13.84
CA ARG A 58 -10.88 -9.85 13.82
C ARG A 58 -9.62 -9.30 13.17
N VAL A 59 -8.50 -9.41 13.89
CA VAL A 59 -7.18 -9.03 13.38
C VAL A 59 -6.50 -10.23 12.75
N THR A 60 -5.96 -10.05 11.56
CA THR A 60 -5.08 -11.04 10.92
C THR A 60 -3.81 -10.34 10.45
N ILE A 61 -2.66 -10.79 10.93
CA ILE A 61 -1.34 -10.28 10.57
C ILE A 61 -0.67 -11.32 9.67
N LEU A 62 -0.50 -11.00 8.39
CA LEU A 62 0.01 -11.96 7.40
C LEU A 62 1.51 -12.28 7.57
N GLY A 63 2.31 -11.31 8.02
CA GLY A 63 3.73 -11.50 8.31
C GLY A 63 4.52 -12.13 7.14
N TYR A 64 5.36 -13.11 7.46
CA TYR A 64 6.28 -13.77 6.51
C TYR A 64 5.60 -14.53 5.38
N VAL A 65 4.32 -14.87 5.50
CA VAL A 65 3.56 -15.58 4.45
C VAL A 65 3.60 -14.81 3.13
N GLN A 66 3.63 -13.47 3.18
CA GLN A 66 3.70 -12.62 1.99
C GLN A 66 5.03 -12.72 1.20
N ARG A 67 6.09 -13.29 1.80
CA ARG A 67 7.39 -13.48 1.15
C ARG A 67 7.62 -14.92 0.67
N GLY A 68 6.69 -15.83 0.98
CA GLY A 68 6.74 -17.23 0.57
C GLY A 68 5.81 -17.52 -0.61
N GLY A 69 5.77 -18.80 -1.00
CA GLY A 69 4.93 -19.28 -2.10
C GLY A 69 5.67 -19.45 -3.42
N ALA A 70 5.09 -20.23 -4.33
CA ALA A 70 5.65 -20.40 -5.66
C ALA A 70 5.46 -19.11 -6.48
N PRO A 71 6.49 -18.65 -7.22
CA PRO A 71 6.38 -17.44 -8.01
C PRO A 71 5.31 -17.59 -9.10
N SER A 72 4.56 -16.52 -9.33
CA SER A 72 3.53 -16.47 -10.37
C SER A 72 4.17 -16.55 -11.77
N ALA A 73 3.35 -16.79 -12.80
CA ALA A 73 3.83 -16.77 -14.19
C ALA A 73 4.46 -15.41 -14.55
N ALA A 74 3.88 -14.31 -14.06
CA ALA A 74 4.40 -12.97 -14.27
C ALA A 74 5.76 -12.78 -13.60
N ASP A 75 5.93 -13.25 -12.36
CA ASP A 75 7.21 -13.15 -11.64
C ASP A 75 8.31 -13.94 -12.34
N ARG A 76 7.99 -15.13 -12.85
CA ARG A 76 8.94 -15.97 -13.59
C ARG A 76 9.39 -15.27 -14.88
N LEU A 77 8.44 -14.77 -15.67
CA LEU A 77 8.74 -14.03 -16.90
C LEU A 77 9.58 -12.79 -16.62
N LEU A 78 9.22 -12.03 -15.58
CA LEU A 78 9.96 -10.84 -15.16
C LEU A 78 11.40 -11.20 -14.73
N ALA A 79 11.58 -12.24 -13.92
CA ALA A 79 12.89 -12.69 -13.46
C ALA A 79 13.80 -13.11 -14.62
N THR A 80 13.28 -13.93 -15.56
CA THR A 80 14.04 -14.35 -16.75
C THR A 80 14.42 -13.16 -17.62
N THR A 81 13.49 -12.23 -17.81
CA THR A 81 13.67 -11.04 -18.65
C THR A 81 14.72 -10.09 -18.05
N LEU A 82 14.64 -9.80 -16.75
CA LEU A 82 15.62 -8.99 -16.04
C LEU A 82 17.01 -9.66 -16.01
N GLY A 83 17.07 -10.96 -15.72
CA GLY A 83 18.33 -11.71 -15.67
C GLY A 83 19.06 -11.73 -17.02
N THR A 84 18.32 -11.96 -18.11
CA THR A 84 18.88 -11.96 -19.47
C THR A 84 19.44 -10.59 -19.85
N ALA A 85 18.70 -9.51 -19.54
CA ALA A 85 19.18 -8.15 -19.75
C ALA A 85 20.41 -7.82 -18.91
N ALA A 86 20.47 -8.27 -17.65
CA ALA A 86 21.63 -8.06 -16.79
C ALA A 86 22.90 -8.70 -17.37
N ILE A 87 22.81 -9.97 -17.79
CA ILE A 87 23.95 -10.67 -18.40
C ILE A 87 24.40 -10.01 -19.70
N ARG A 88 23.45 -9.56 -20.53
CA ARG A 88 23.77 -8.81 -21.75
C ARG A 88 24.55 -7.53 -21.44
N LEU A 89 24.12 -6.74 -20.46
CA LEU A 89 24.84 -5.52 -20.05
C LEU A 89 26.26 -5.82 -19.55
N VAL A 90 26.42 -6.89 -18.78
CA VAL A 90 27.74 -7.37 -18.34
C VAL A 90 28.62 -7.75 -19.53
N SER A 91 28.08 -8.45 -20.53
CA SER A 91 28.82 -8.79 -21.75
C SER A 91 29.23 -7.57 -22.59
N GLU A 92 28.46 -6.48 -22.51
CA GLU A 92 28.77 -5.18 -23.12
C GLU A 92 29.76 -4.35 -22.27
N GLY A 93 30.28 -4.88 -21.16
CA GLY A 93 31.20 -4.19 -20.26
C GLY A 93 30.55 -3.09 -19.41
N ARG A 94 29.22 -3.09 -19.29
CA ARG A 94 28.45 -2.07 -18.58
C ARG A 94 28.14 -2.53 -17.15
N PHE A 95 28.79 -1.89 -16.18
CA PHE A 95 28.66 -2.19 -14.75
C PHE A 95 28.08 -1.01 -13.97
N GLY A 96 27.75 -1.22 -12.69
CA GLY A 96 27.25 -0.15 -11.81
C GLY A 96 25.80 0.28 -12.07
N VAL A 97 25.02 -0.55 -12.76
CA VAL A 97 23.62 -0.29 -13.10
C VAL A 97 22.70 -1.35 -12.50
N MET A 98 21.50 -0.94 -12.07
CA MET A 98 20.37 -1.80 -11.77
C MET A 98 19.54 -2.01 -13.04
N VAL A 99 19.10 -3.24 -13.30
CA VAL A 99 18.12 -3.52 -14.36
C VAL A 99 16.72 -3.44 -13.77
N GLY A 100 15.85 -2.63 -14.37
CA GLY A 100 14.46 -2.50 -13.93
C GLY A 100 13.50 -2.35 -15.10
N VAL A 101 12.21 -2.47 -14.81
CA VAL A 101 11.15 -2.21 -15.80
C VAL A 101 10.58 -0.82 -15.58
N SER A 102 10.54 -0.02 -16.63
CA SER A 102 9.92 1.31 -16.64
C SER A 102 9.12 1.48 -17.93
N GLN A 103 7.83 1.83 -17.78
CA GLN A 103 6.89 1.95 -18.91
C GLN A 103 6.80 0.69 -19.79
N GLY A 104 6.91 -0.49 -19.19
CA GLY A 104 6.85 -1.78 -19.90
C GLY A 104 8.16 -2.21 -20.56
N GLU A 105 9.21 -1.40 -20.47
CA GLU A 105 10.51 -1.69 -21.08
C GLU A 105 11.59 -1.96 -20.03
N ILE A 106 12.53 -2.86 -20.36
CA ILE A 106 13.70 -3.11 -19.54
C ILE A 106 14.71 -1.98 -19.74
N LYS A 107 15.12 -1.33 -18.66
CA LYS A 107 16.08 -0.22 -18.71
C LYS A 107 17.19 -0.41 -17.68
N PRO A 108 18.46 -0.16 -18.05
CA PRO A 108 19.54 0.01 -17.08
C PRO A 108 19.40 1.37 -16.39
N VAL A 109 19.50 1.39 -15.08
CA VAL A 109 19.44 2.60 -14.25
C VAL A 109 20.72 2.67 -13.41
N PRO A 110 21.50 3.76 -13.46
CA PRO A 110 22.67 3.94 -12.61
C PRO A 110 22.33 3.75 -11.13
N LEU A 111 23.14 2.98 -10.40
CA LEU A 111 22.89 2.69 -8.99
C LEU A 111 22.87 3.96 -8.12
N GLU A 112 23.67 4.97 -8.47
CA GLU A 112 23.71 6.28 -7.82
C GLU A 112 22.36 7.02 -7.82
N LEU A 113 21.51 6.80 -8.83
CA LEU A 113 20.19 7.42 -8.92
C LEU A 113 19.15 6.69 -8.07
N VAL A 114 19.43 5.44 -7.67
CA VAL A 114 18.50 4.58 -6.94
C VAL A 114 18.85 4.56 -5.45
N ALA A 115 20.13 4.58 -5.12
CA ALA A 115 20.61 4.58 -3.75
C ALA A 115 19.99 5.75 -2.96
N ASN A 116 19.51 5.45 -1.76
CA ASN A 116 18.88 6.41 -0.84
C ASN A 116 17.61 7.12 -1.36
N ARG A 117 17.00 6.63 -2.45
CA ARG A 117 15.71 7.15 -2.92
C ARG A 117 14.56 6.21 -2.58
N ARG A 118 13.40 6.78 -2.27
CA ARG A 118 12.14 6.05 -2.13
C ARG A 118 11.30 6.23 -3.38
N LYS A 119 10.75 5.13 -3.90
CA LYS A 119 9.75 5.18 -4.96
C LYS A 119 8.39 5.42 -4.32
N GLU A 120 7.90 6.65 -4.43
CA GLU A 120 6.57 7.01 -3.97
C GLU A 120 5.51 6.69 -5.03
N VAL A 121 4.30 6.39 -4.58
CA VAL A 121 3.15 6.28 -5.47
C VAL A 121 2.45 7.65 -5.50
N PRO A 122 2.34 8.29 -6.67
CA PRO A 122 1.64 9.57 -6.78
C PRO A 122 0.18 9.45 -6.31
N LEU A 123 -0.33 10.42 -5.56
CA LEU A 123 -1.71 10.37 -5.03
C LEU A 123 -2.78 10.43 -6.13
N ASP A 124 -2.43 10.95 -7.31
CA ASP A 124 -3.25 11.02 -8.51
C ASP A 124 -3.13 9.77 -9.42
N HIS A 125 -2.38 8.75 -8.97
CA HIS A 125 -2.17 7.53 -9.75
C HIS A 125 -3.50 6.84 -10.11
N PRO A 126 -3.66 6.31 -11.35
CA PRO A 126 -4.91 5.71 -11.81
C PRO A 126 -5.46 4.62 -10.88
N TRP A 127 -4.58 3.83 -10.25
CA TRP A 127 -4.98 2.79 -9.29
C TRP A 127 -5.57 3.35 -8.00
N ILE A 128 -5.03 4.47 -7.49
CA ILE A 128 -5.59 5.14 -6.31
C ILE A 128 -6.96 5.72 -6.65
N ARG A 129 -7.09 6.34 -7.84
CA ARG A 129 -8.37 6.86 -8.34
C ARG A 129 -9.40 5.74 -8.50
N ALA A 130 -9.01 4.60 -9.06
CA ALA A 130 -9.87 3.44 -9.23
C ALA A 130 -10.32 2.86 -7.87
N ALA A 131 -9.40 2.67 -6.93
CA ALA A 131 -9.70 2.20 -5.58
C ALA A 131 -10.71 3.13 -4.88
N ARG A 132 -10.51 4.45 -4.95
CA ARG A 132 -11.44 5.43 -4.38
C ARG A 132 -12.80 5.42 -5.09
N ALA A 133 -12.82 5.25 -6.41
CA ALA A 133 -14.05 5.20 -7.20
C ALA A 133 -14.96 4.02 -6.80
N ILE A 134 -14.38 2.89 -6.39
CA ILE A 134 -15.12 1.73 -5.87
C ILE A 134 -15.37 1.81 -4.35
N GLY A 135 -15.00 2.91 -3.71
CA GLY A 135 -15.23 3.13 -2.28
C GLY A 135 -14.16 2.53 -1.35
N THR A 136 -12.98 2.16 -1.85
CA THR A 136 -11.86 1.76 -0.98
C THR A 136 -11.35 2.97 -0.18
N CYS A 137 -11.27 2.83 1.14
CA CYS A 137 -10.66 3.81 2.03
C CYS A 137 -9.17 3.47 2.24
N LEU A 138 -8.27 4.46 2.12
CA LEU A 138 -6.82 4.28 2.25
C LEU A 138 -6.24 4.82 3.59
N GLY A 139 -7.09 5.37 4.46
CA GLY A 139 -6.65 5.86 5.76
C GLY A 139 -6.06 7.28 5.77
N ASP A 140 -6.19 8.02 4.67
CA ASP A 140 -5.82 9.45 4.54
C ASP A 140 -6.93 10.42 4.99
#